data_AF-A0A7Z9BEM5-F1
#
_entry.id   AF-A0A7Z9BEM5-F1
#
_cell.length_a   1.000
_cell.length_b   1.000
_cell.length_c   1.000
_cell.angle_alpha   90.00
_cell.angle_beta   90.00
_cell.angle_gamma   90.00
#
_symmetry.space_group_name_H-M   'P 1'
#
loop_
_entity.id
_entity.type
_entity.pdbx_description
1 polymer ?
#
loop_
_entity_poly.entity_id
_entity_poly.type
_entity_poly.pdbx_seq_one_letter_code
_entity_poly.pdbx_strand_id
1 'polypeptide(L)'
;MHLNKPSISEFPNSSLVALSQGKKSEQPNLSDAMGKKYDRELSWKIASNLWVSFKYAWTGISYAFRTQRNFRIHTIIGTLAIGLGLFLQLTRVEIAIIGLTIGAVITMELLNTAIESVVDLTVGQSYHDLAKISKDCAAAAVLISALVALFVAVILLFPPLFIWIQVIVSGV
;
A
#
# COMPACT_ATOMS: atom_id res chain seq x y z
N MET A 1 42.15 39.35 52.26
CA MET A 1 41.55 38.15 52.87
C MET A 1 41.96 36.96 51.99
N HIS A 2 43.07 36.31 52.36
CA HIS A 2 43.67 35.22 51.58
C HIS A 2 42.94 33.92 51.87
N LEU A 3 42.23 33.37 50.89
CA LEU A 3 41.63 32.04 50.98
C LEU A 3 42.71 30.98 50.75
N ASN A 4 43.02 30.28 51.84
CA ASN A 4 43.93 29.15 51.93
C ASN A 4 43.44 28.00 51.02
N LYS A 5 44.28 27.55 50.07
CA LYS A 5 44.02 26.33 49.29
C LYS A 5 44.30 25.11 50.19
N PRO A 6 43.38 24.14 50.32
CA PRO A 6 43.68 22.92 51.04
C PRO A 6 44.70 22.05 50.29
N SER A 7 45.66 21.52 51.04
CA SER A 7 46.75 20.63 50.65
C SER A 7 46.24 19.25 50.24
N ILE A 8 46.78 18.72 49.14
CA ILE A 8 46.50 17.35 48.66
C ILE A 8 47.30 16.37 49.53
N SER A 9 46.73 15.91 50.65
CA SER A 9 47.30 14.78 51.40
C SER A 9 46.32 13.97 52.25
N GLU A 10 45.00 14.15 52.13
CA GLU A 10 44.02 13.39 52.93
C GLU A 10 42.84 12.88 52.10
N PHE A 11 43.11 12.14 51.03
CA PHE A 11 42.09 11.24 50.48
C PHE A 11 42.26 9.85 51.14
N PRO A 12 41.25 9.35 51.88
CA PRO A 12 41.30 7.99 52.42
C PRO A 12 41.42 6.98 51.28
N ASN A 13 42.39 6.07 51.38
CA ASN A 13 42.64 5.00 50.40
C ASN A 13 41.45 4.03 50.20
N SER A 14 40.36 4.18 50.96
CA SER A 14 39.14 3.40 50.81
C SER A 14 38.32 3.76 49.56
N SER A 15 38.46 4.99 49.03
CA SER A 15 37.70 5.45 47.86
C SER A 15 38.26 4.92 46.52
N LEU A 16 39.55 4.61 46.46
CA LEU A 16 40.20 4.09 45.24
C LEU A 16 40.04 2.56 45.10
N VAL A 17 39.91 1.83 46.22
CA VAL A 17 39.68 0.38 46.19
C VAL A 17 38.25 0.05 45.70
N ALA A 18 37.28 0.94 45.93
CA ALA A 18 35.91 0.78 45.44
C ALA A 18 35.78 0.97 43.91
N LEU A 19 36.74 1.64 43.26
CA LEU A 19 36.73 1.91 41.81
C LEU A 19 37.54 0.90 40.98
N SER A 20 38.26 -0.03 41.63
CA SER A 20 39.08 -1.06 40.95
C SER A 20 38.43 -2.45 40.93
N GLN A 21 37.32 -2.64 41.64
CA GLN A 21 36.46 -3.82 41.46
C GLN A 21 35.62 -3.61 40.21
N GLY A 22 36.25 -3.86 39.06
CA GLY A 22 35.60 -3.85 37.76
C GLY A 22 34.32 -4.67 37.82
N LYS A 23 33.19 -3.99 37.69
CA LYS A 23 31.91 -4.58 37.33
C LYS A 23 32.18 -5.44 36.12
N LYS A 24 32.17 -6.76 36.29
CA LYS A 24 32.32 -7.72 35.20
C LYS A 24 31.26 -7.32 34.18
N SER A 25 31.68 -6.67 33.10
CA SER A 25 30.79 -6.34 32.01
C SER A 25 30.45 -7.68 31.39
N GLU A 26 29.33 -8.26 31.81
CA GLU A 26 28.59 -9.21 31.00
C GLU A 26 28.30 -8.50 29.69
N GLN A 27 29.23 -8.63 28.75
CA GLN A 27 28.91 -8.49 27.34
C GLN A 27 27.75 -9.45 27.11
N PRO A 28 26.59 -8.98 26.64
CA PRO A 28 25.50 -9.89 26.32
C PRO A 28 26.08 -10.89 25.32
N ASN A 29 26.07 -12.18 25.67
CA ASN A 29 26.66 -13.19 24.80
C ASN A 29 26.01 -13.02 23.42
N LEU A 30 26.81 -12.89 22.36
CA LEU A 30 26.27 -12.77 20.99
C LEU A 30 25.35 -13.95 20.65
N SER A 31 25.56 -15.10 21.29
CA SER A 31 24.70 -16.28 21.24
C SER A 31 23.33 -16.08 21.88
N ASP A 32 23.23 -15.29 22.95
CA ASP A 32 21.96 -15.00 23.65
C ASP A 32 21.16 -13.93 22.90
N ALA A 33 21.85 -12.99 22.23
CA ALA A 33 21.23 -12.03 21.30
C ALA A 33 20.79 -12.69 19.96
N MET A 34 21.47 -13.76 19.53
CA MET A 34 21.12 -14.58 18.36
C MET A 34 20.28 -15.83 18.71
N GLY A 35 19.67 -15.89 19.90
CA GLY A 35 18.93 -17.05 20.37
C GLY A 35 17.42 -17.03 20.13
N LYS A 36 16.85 -15.90 19.69
CA LYS A 36 15.43 -15.89 19.27
C LYS A 36 15.36 -16.40 17.84
N LYS A 37 15.25 -17.72 17.73
CA LYS A 37 14.64 -18.38 16.57
C LYS A 37 13.26 -17.74 16.43
N TYR A 38 13.12 -16.75 15.56
CA TYR A 38 11.81 -16.25 15.18
C TYR A 38 11.09 -17.46 14.62
N ASP A 39 10.13 -18.00 15.36
CA ASP A 39 9.28 -19.08 14.89
C ASP A 39 8.53 -18.57 13.66
N ARG A 40 9.11 -18.82 12.48
CA ARG A 40 8.43 -18.73 11.19
C ARG A 40 7.31 -19.77 11.08
N GLU A 41 6.95 -20.45 12.16
CA GLU A 41 5.87 -21.45 12.23
C GLU A 41 4.51 -20.88 11.82
N LEU A 42 4.31 -19.57 11.92
CA LEU A 42 3.04 -18.92 11.56
C LEU A 42 3.03 -18.28 10.16
N SER A 43 4.18 -18.16 9.49
CA SER A 43 4.28 -17.47 8.19
C SER A 43 3.89 -18.35 6.99
N TRP A 44 3.95 -19.68 7.12
CA TRP A 44 3.60 -20.63 6.06
C TRP A 44 2.21 -21.24 6.20
N LYS A 45 1.30 -20.73 7.05
CA LYS A 45 -0.15 -21.00 6.86
C LYS A 45 -0.71 -20.21 5.67
N ILE A 46 0.04 -20.28 4.58
CA ILE A 46 -0.29 -19.95 3.21
C ILE A 46 -1.42 -20.90 2.82
N ALA A 47 -2.42 -20.36 2.15
CA ALA A 47 -3.61 -21.08 1.72
C ALA A 47 -3.31 -22.54 1.36
N SER A 48 -3.78 -23.48 2.19
CA SER A 48 -3.47 -24.91 2.07
C SER A 48 -4.03 -25.54 0.79
N ASN A 49 -4.93 -24.83 0.10
CA ASN A 49 -5.48 -25.20 -1.20
C ASN A 49 -5.89 -23.94 -2.00
N LEU A 50 -6.08 -24.09 -3.31
CA LEU A 50 -6.45 -23.00 -4.22
C LEU A 50 -7.72 -22.27 -3.78
N TRP A 51 -8.69 -22.99 -3.24
CA TRP A 51 -9.95 -22.43 -2.75
C TRP A 51 -9.75 -21.41 -1.61
N VAL A 52 -8.81 -21.69 -0.71
CA VAL A 52 -8.48 -20.76 0.38
C VAL A 52 -7.82 -19.49 -0.19
N SER A 53 -6.99 -19.58 -1.23
CA SER A 53 -6.42 -18.41 -1.91
C SER A 53 -7.49 -17.54 -2.55
N PHE A 54 -8.45 -18.14 -3.26
CA PHE A 54 -9.58 -17.40 -3.83
C PHE A 54 -10.44 -16.73 -2.76
N LYS A 55 -10.66 -17.40 -1.62
CA LYS A 55 -11.36 -16.80 -0.48
C LYS A 55 -10.63 -15.56 0.05
N TYR A 56 -9.31 -15.60 0.17
CA TYR A 56 -8.53 -14.44 0.59
C TYR A 56 -8.57 -13.31 -0.43
N ALA A 57 -8.42 -13.60 -1.72
CA ALA A 57 -8.56 -12.61 -2.79
C ALA A 57 -9.95 -11.94 -2.77
N TRP A 58 -11.02 -12.74 -2.62
CA TRP A 58 -12.39 -12.23 -2.51
C TRP A 58 -12.60 -11.35 -1.28
N THR A 59 -11.97 -11.70 -0.16
CA THR A 59 -12.01 -10.88 1.06
C THR A 59 -11.35 -9.52 0.82
N GLY A 60 -10.22 -9.48 0.10
CA GLY A 60 -9.56 -8.23 -0.30
C GLY A 60 -10.40 -7.36 -1.21
N ILE A 61 -11.02 -7.95 -2.25
CA ILE A 61 -11.94 -7.24 -3.15
C ILE A 61 -13.16 -6.69 -2.38
N SER A 62 -13.75 -7.52 -1.51
CA SER A 62 -14.90 -7.13 -0.70
C SER A 62 -14.57 -6.00 0.28
N TYR A 63 -13.36 -6.04 0.86
CA TYR A 63 -12.85 -4.96 1.72
C TYR A 63 -12.76 -3.66 0.93
N ALA A 64 -12.03 -3.65 -0.19
CA ALA A 64 -11.85 -2.47 -1.02
C ALA A 64 -13.19 -1.89 -1.50
N PHE A 65 -14.13 -2.74 -1.93
CA PHE A 65 -15.46 -2.28 -2.34
C PHE A 65 -16.25 -1.60 -1.22
N ARG A 66 -16.13 -2.08 0.03
CA ARG A 66 -16.85 -1.51 1.18
C ARG A 66 -16.19 -0.23 1.70
N THR A 67 -14.87 -0.20 1.77
CA THR A 67 -14.13 0.92 2.39
C THR A 67 -13.80 2.02 1.40
N GLN A 68 -13.41 1.67 0.17
CA GLN A 68 -12.86 2.63 -0.79
C GLN A 68 -13.92 3.18 -1.74
N ARG A 69 -14.12 4.50 -1.69
CA ARG A 69 -15.05 5.21 -2.59
C ARG A 69 -14.61 5.12 -4.05
N ASN A 70 -13.33 5.34 -4.32
CA ASN A 70 -12.83 5.36 -5.71
C ASN A 70 -12.92 3.98 -6.36
N PHE A 71 -12.61 2.91 -5.62
CA PHE A 71 -12.83 1.53 -6.08
C PHE A 71 -14.27 1.29 -6.58
N ARG A 72 -15.28 1.73 -5.80
CA ARG A 72 -16.70 1.62 -6.23
C ARG A 72 -16.99 2.43 -7.48
N ILE A 73 -16.51 3.68 -7.54
CA ILE A 73 -16.72 4.56 -8.69
C ILE A 73 -16.13 3.93 -9.95
N HIS A 74 -14.87 3.49 -9.91
CA HIS A 74 -14.22 2.85 -11.05
C HIS A 74 -14.90 1.55 -11.45
N THR A 75 -15.38 0.75 -10.49
CA THR A 75 -16.14 -0.48 -10.79
C THR A 75 -17.45 -0.17 -11.52
N ILE A 76 -18.22 0.82 -11.05
CA ILE A 76 -19.49 1.21 -11.66
C ILE A 76 -19.26 1.79 -13.05
N ILE A 77 -18.34 2.76 -13.19
CA ILE A 77 -18.03 3.39 -14.48
C ILE A 77 -17.50 2.34 -15.47
N GLY A 78 -16.62 1.44 -15.04
CA GLY A 78 -16.11 0.37 -15.88
C GLY A 78 -17.20 -0.59 -16.35
N THR A 79 -18.13 -0.96 -15.45
CA THR A 79 -19.28 -1.80 -15.81
C THR A 79 -20.17 -1.10 -16.84
N LEU A 80 -20.42 0.20 -16.67
CA LEU A 80 -21.17 1.00 -17.64
C LEU A 80 -20.45 1.12 -18.99
N ALA A 81 -19.13 1.29 -18.99
CA ALA A 81 -18.34 1.36 -20.22
C ALA A 81 -18.38 0.05 -21.01
N ILE A 82 -18.29 -1.10 -20.34
CA ILE A 82 -18.44 -2.42 -20.97
C ILE A 82 -19.88 -2.59 -21.48
N GLY A 83 -20.89 -2.24 -20.68
CA GLY A 83 -22.29 -2.32 -21.07
C GLY A 83 -22.60 -1.46 -22.30
N LEU A 84 -22.07 -0.23 -22.33
CA LEU A 84 -22.18 0.67 -23.48
C LEU A 84 -21.46 0.09 -24.70
N GLY A 85 -20.29 -0.53 -24.51
CA GLY A 85 -19.57 -1.14 -25.62
C GLY A 85 -20.29 -2.34 -26.23
N LEU A 86 -20.96 -3.15 -25.40
CA LEU A 86 -21.84 -4.21 -25.87
C LEU A 86 -23.07 -3.66 -26.59
N PHE A 87 -23.67 -2.59 -26.07
CA PHE A 87 -24.83 -1.93 -26.67
C PHE A 87 -24.51 -1.34 -28.05
N LEU A 88 -23.34 -0.71 -28.21
CA LEU A 88 -22.86 -0.14 -29.46
C LEU A 88 -22.28 -1.19 -30.42
N GLN A 89 -22.38 -2.48 -30.09
CA GLN A 89 -21.91 -3.61 -30.91
C GLN A 89 -20.43 -3.51 -31.30
N LEU A 90 -19.57 -3.05 -30.38
CA LEU A 90 -18.13 -3.07 -30.60
C LEU A 90 -17.62 -4.49 -30.86
N THR A 91 -16.51 -4.57 -31.58
CA THR A 91 -15.84 -5.84 -31.83
C THR A 91 -15.34 -6.46 -30.53
N ARG A 92 -15.16 -7.78 -30.55
CA ARG A 92 -14.66 -8.54 -29.39
C ARG A 92 -13.31 -8.03 -28.90
N VAL A 93 -12.45 -7.56 -29.82
CA VAL A 93 -11.13 -7.02 -29.50
C VAL A 93 -11.25 -5.68 -28.78
N GLU A 94 -12.13 -4.78 -29.23
CA GLU A 94 -12.33 -3.48 -28.59
C GLU A 94 -12.91 -3.63 -27.18
N ILE A 95 -13.88 -4.54 -26.99
CA ILE A 95 -14.42 -4.86 -25.66
C ILE A 95 -13.33 -5.46 -24.76
N ALA A 96 -12.48 -6.34 -25.29
CA ALA A 96 -11.36 -6.89 -24.53
C ALA A 96 -10.36 -5.81 -24.10
N ILE A 97 -10.06 -4.84 -24.98
CA ILE A 97 -9.18 -3.70 -24.66
C ILE A 97 -9.80 -2.83 -23.56
N ILE A 98 -11.10 -2.51 -23.64
CA ILE A 98 -11.82 -1.77 -22.60
C ILE A 98 -11.79 -2.55 -21.28
N GLY A 99 -12.05 -3.86 -21.32
CA GLY A 99 -12.00 -4.73 -20.14
C GLY A 99 -10.62 -4.77 -19.50
N LEU A 100 -9.55 -4.84 -20.30
CA LEU A 100 -8.17 -4.82 -19.82
C LEU A 100 -7.81 -3.49 -19.15
N THR A 101 -8.19 -2.36 -19.72
CA THR A 101 -7.89 -1.05 -19.11
C THR A 101 -8.67 -0.81 -17.83
N ILE A 102 -9.95 -1.20 -17.77
CA ILE A 102 -10.73 -1.18 -16.52
C ILE A 102 -10.10 -2.12 -15.48
N GLY A 103 -9.72 -3.33 -15.89
CA GLY A 103 -9.05 -4.29 -15.01
C GLY A 103 -7.74 -3.74 -14.42
N ALA A 104 -6.98 -3.01 -15.22
CA ALA A 104 -5.78 -2.32 -14.76
C ALA A 104 -6.11 -1.25 -13.70
N VAL A 105 -7.13 -0.42 -13.91
CA VAL A 105 -7.57 0.59 -12.93
C VAL A 105 -7.98 -0.04 -11.60
N ILE A 106 -8.80 -1.09 -11.65
CA ILE A 106 -9.24 -1.82 -10.45
C ILE A 106 -8.06 -2.46 -9.72
N THR A 107 -7.09 -3.00 -10.47
CA THR A 107 -5.86 -3.54 -9.89
C THR A 107 -5.04 -2.45 -9.20
N MET A 108 -4.90 -1.29 -9.82
CA MET A 108 -4.18 -0.15 -9.23
C MET A 108 -4.86 0.38 -7.97
N GLU A 109 -6.19 0.41 -7.92
CA GLU A 109 -6.96 0.78 -6.72
C GLU A 109 -6.72 -0.20 -5.55
N LEU A 110 -6.65 -1.51 -5.84
CA LEU A 110 -6.30 -2.52 -4.82
C LEU A 110 -4.88 -2.34 -4.32
N LEU A 111 -3.92 -2.07 -5.22
CA LEU A 111 -2.53 -1.80 -4.86
C LEU A 111 -2.41 -0.52 -4.03
N ASN A 112 -3.14 0.54 -4.38
CA ASN A 112 -3.19 1.77 -3.59
C ASN A 112 -3.69 1.48 -2.17
N THR A 113 -4.79 0.75 -2.04
CA THR A 113 -5.35 0.34 -0.74
C THR A 113 -4.36 -0.50 0.09
N ALA A 114 -3.64 -1.41 -0.57
CA ALA A 114 -2.63 -2.25 0.09
C ALA A 114 -1.44 -1.41 0.58
N ILE A 115 -0.94 -0.48 -0.24
CA ILE A 115 0.15 0.44 0.13
C ILE A 115 -0.30 1.34 1.29
N GLU A 116 -1.48 1.94 1.22
CA GLU A 116 -2.05 2.74 2.31
C GLU A 116 -2.07 1.95 3.62
N SER A 117 -2.56 0.70 3.58
CA SER A 117 -2.65 -0.16 4.75
C SER A 117 -1.27 -0.48 5.35
N VAL A 118 -0.26 -0.74 4.52
CA VAL A 118 1.12 -1.01 4.98
C VAL A 118 1.77 0.25 5.54
N VAL A 119 1.58 1.39 4.90
CA VAL A 119 2.11 2.68 5.37
C VAL A 119 1.47 3.06 6.71
N ASP A 120 0.15 2.91 6.83
CA ASP A 120 -0.58 3.19 8.08
C ASP A 120 -0.14 2.25 9.22
N LEU A 121 0.11 0.98 8.91
CA LEU A 121 0.65 0.03 9.87
C LEU A 121 2.07 0.42 10.33
N THR A 122 2.90 0.92 9.43
CA THR A 122 4.32 1.22 9.71
C THR A 122 4.48 2.53 10.50
N VAL A 123 3.68 3.54 10.17
CA VAL A 123 3.82 4.90 10.71
C VAL A 123 2.89 5.16 11.90
N GLY A 124 1.78 4.44 12.01
CA GLY A 124 0.81 4.61 13.09
C GLY A 124 0.16 6.00 13.06
N GLN A 125 0.23 6.74 14.17
CA GLN A 125 -0.35 8.09 14.32
C GLN A 125 0.66 9.22 14.08
N SER A 126 1.89 8.89 13.71
CA SER A 126 2.94 9.89 13.45
C SER A 126 2.88 10.38 12.01
N TYR A 127 3.38 11.58 11.72
CA TYR A 127 3.54 12.05 10.34
C TYR A 127 4.98 11.83 9.86
N HIS A 128 5.15 11.31 8.65
CA HIS A 128 6.44 11.15 7.99
C HIS A 128 6.36 11.56 6.52
N ASP A 129 7.30 12.38 6.05
CA ASP A 129 7.33 12.86 4.66
C ASP A 129 7.44 11.73 3.64
N LEU A 130 8.22 10.69 3.95
CA LEU A 130 8.33 9.50 3.08
C LEU A 130 7.00 8.74 2.96
N ALA A 131 6.22 8.68 4.04
CA ALA A 131 4.91 8.04 4.03
C ALA A 131 3.90 8.83 3.18
N LYS A 132 3.94 10.16 3.27
CA LYS A 132 3.19 11.03 2.38
C LYS A 132 3.57 10.78 0.91
N ILE A 133 4.86 10.80 0.57
CA ILE A 133 5.34 10.55 -0.80
C ILE A 133 4.86 9.17 -1.29
N SER A 134 4.95 8.13 -0.47
CA SER A 134 4.50 6.78 -0.84
C SER A 134 3.00 6.75 -1.17
N LYS A 135 2.16 7.41 -0.37
CA LYS A 135 0.71 7.48 -0.62
C LYS A 135 0.40 8.33 -1.86
N ASP A 136 1.08 9.45 -2.02
CA ASP A 136 0.92 10.34 -3.17
C ASP A 136 1.28 9.61 -4.48
N CYS A 137 2.38 8.84 -4.50
CA CYS A 137 2.77 8.03 -5.65
C CYS A 137 1.77 6.91 -5.95
N ALA A 138 1.22 6.25 -4.93
CA ALA A 138 0.22 5.20 -5.12
C ALA A 138 -1.09 5.78 -5.72
N ALA A 139 -1.55 6.92 -5.21
CA ALA A 139 -2.69 7.65 -5.75
C ALA A 139 -2.45 8.14 -7.18
N ALA A 140 -1.24 8.65 -7.47
CA ALA A 140 -0.86 9.07 -8.83
C ALA A 140 -0.89 7.90 -9.82
N ALA A 141 -0.48 6.71 -9.41
CA ALA A 141 -0.49 5.52 -10.26
C ALA A 141 -1.93 5.10 -10.62
N VAL A 142 -2.86 5.18 -9.66
CA VAL A 142 -4.31 5.01 -9.93
C VAL A 142 -4.80 6.05 -10.93
N LEU A 143 -4.48 7.34 -10.72
CA LEU A 143 -4.90 8.43 -11.60
C LEU A 143 -4.41 8.20 -13.05
N ILE A 144 -3.13 7.85 -13.24
CA ILE A 144 -2.57 7.58 -14.56
C ILE A 144 -3.31 6.42 -15.22
N SER A 145 -3.55 5.32 -14.50
CA SER A 145 -4.29 4.18 -15.05
C SER A 145 -5.72 4.56 -15.46
N ALA A 146 -6.39 5.42 -14.68
CA ALA A 146 -7.73 5.89 -14.96
C ALA A 146 -7.77 6.81 -16.19
N LEU A 147 -6.76 7.67 -16.37
CA LEU A 147 -6.63 8.50 -17.57
C LEU A 147 -6.39 7.67 -18.83
N VAL A 148 -5.59 6.61 -18.74
CA VAL A 148 -5.39 5.67 -19.87
C VAL A 148 -6.70 4.96 -20.20
N ALA A 149 -7.43 4.46 -19.20
CA ALA A 149 -8.74 3.84 -19.41
C ALA A 149 -9.75 4.81 -20.03
N LEU A 150 -9.78 6.06 -19.58
CA LEU A 150 -10.61 7.11 -20.16
C LEU A 150 -10.24 7.39 -21.61
N PHE A 151 -8.95 7.51 -21.92
CA PHE A 151 -8.47 7.75 -23.29
C PHE A 151 -8.89 6.62 -24.24
N VAL A 152 -8.71 5.36 -23.81
CA VAL A 152 -9.15 4.18 -24.57
C VAL A 152 -10.67 4.16 -24.74
N ALA A 153 -11.42 4.45 -23.68
CA ALA A 153 -12.88 4.52 -23.74
C ALA A 153 -13.35 5.60 -24.72
N VAL A 154 -12.72 6.78 -24.74
CA VAL A 154 -13.02 7.83 -25.71
C VAL A 154 -12.74 7.35 -27.13
N ILE A 155 -11.57 6.77 -27.41
CA ILE A 155 -11.22 6.32 -28.76
C ILE A 155 -12.22 5.28 -29.29
N LEU A 156 -12.61 4.33 -28.45
CA LEU A 156 -13.43 3.19 -28.89
C LEU A 156 -14.93 3.49 -28.83
N LEU A 157 -15.42 4.14 -27.77
CA LEU A 157 -16.86 4.37 -27.57
C LEU A 157 -17.34 5.65 -28.24
N PHE A 158 -16.53 6.71 -28.34
CA PHE A 158 -17.00 8.00 -28.84
C PHE A 158 -17.46 7.96 -30.30
N PRO A 159 -16.73 7.36 -31.27
CA PRO A 159 -17.19 7.33 -32.67
C PRO A 159 -18.55 6.64 -32.87
N PRO A 160 -18.78 5.39 -32.40
CA PRO A 160 -20.07 4.73 -32.57
C PRO A 160 -21.19 5.42 -31.78
N LEU A 161 -20.87 5.96 -30.58
CA LEU A 161 -21.84 6.72 -29.79
C LEU A 161 -22.29 7.99 -30.52
N PHE A 162 -21.36 8.73 -31.12
CA PHE A 162 -21.68 9.95 -31.86
C PHE A 162 -22.58 9.66 -33.07
N ILE A 163 -22.29 8.61 -33.83
CA ILE A 163 -23.14 8.18 -34.96
C ILE A 163 -24.55 7.84 -34.47
N TRP A 164 -24.66 7.06 -33.38
CA TRP A 164 -25.94 6.65 -32.83
C TRP A 164 -26.79 7.85 -32.38
N ILE A 165 -26.17 8.86 -31.74
CA ILE A 165 -26.83 10.11 -31.36
C ILE A 165 -27.32 10.89 -32.60
N GLN A 166 -26.52 10.96 -33.67
CA GLN A 166 -26.91 11.65 -34.91
C GLN A 166 -28.13 11.00 -35.57
N VAL A 167 -28.21 9.68 -35.57
CA VAL A 167 -29.38 8.95 -36.10
C VAL A 167 -30.64 9.33 -35.32
N ILE A 168 -30.57 9.32 -33.99
CA ILE A 168 -31.71 9.69 -33.13
C ILE A 168 -32.15 11.14 -33.36
N VAL A 169 -31.19 12.08 -33.44
CA VAL A 169 -31.48 13.51 -33.61
C VAL A 169 -32.06 13.81 -35.00
N SER A 170 -31.60 13.11 -36.04
CA SER A 170 -32.10 13.29 -37.41
C SER A 170 -33.47 12.66 -37.64
N GLY A 171 -33.98 11.87 -36.70
CA GLY A 171 -35.31 11.27 -36.77
C GLY A 171 -35.47 10.23 -37.89
N VAL A 172 -34.35 9.72 -38.39
CA VAL A 172 -34.27 8.64 -39.40
C VAL A 172 -34.23 7.28 -38.73
#